data_AF-A0A521S5X3-F1
#
_entry.id   AF-A0A521S5X3-F1
#
_cell.length_a   1.000
_cell.length_b   1.000
_cell.length_c   1.000
_cell.angle_alpha   90.00
_cell.angle_beta   90.00
_cell.angle_gamma   90.00
#
_symmetry.space_group_name_H-M   'P 1'
#
loop_
_entity.id
_entity.type
_entity.pdbx_description
1 polymer ?
#
loop_
_entity_poly.entity_id
_entity_poly.type
_entity_poly.pdbx_seq_one_letter_code
_entity_poly.pdbx_strand_id
1 'polypeptide(L)'
;MLTEVQLSTVVAAFFFATLALLVLALVLAGALRVAGRSMPRRLGIAIAFLTGIGLGFTFVVFDDPRELVGVGVLIAALTFVLWRSGAGGFAGWLVSGAAIPWLALWSYYLSVQFTGRPVVDLGDVLRGLAAGFIVMFFGTWMTIVADQRTGAAAPPSWQWKPGVRSIGAVAAAIQAPEGRSPVPGQLVATVAALVAVQLIAGTAMQALGIHPVLQVAGLAVLGAVAATETFVRTMPTRNRLAFEAFSWLAEQEIARFREQSGTDVPMTVPAALRWLEDHPDRPANRWMRADILLMVDRTDEALVAAEGIPTSTPFEAVERLATLGLVRWIRGEDGGVDELLAAREALDPDGDDRLRADVMVAAGEVRRRMADGRTTPGDANQPLVDVRASLGARADGQVGRALRKRLIPGFTALAFVFGLLLLLIGPTPF
;
A
#
# COMPACT_ATOMS: atom_id res chain seq x y z
N MET A 1 29.30 37.60 0.32
CA MET A 1 28.80 36.71 1.39
C MET A 1 27.35 37.05 1.62
N LEU A 2 26.51 36.03 1.73
CA LEU A 2 25.16 36.22 2.23
C LEU A 2 25.23 36.47 3.74
N THR A 3 24.49 37.44 4.25
CA THR A 3 24.24 37.52 5.70
C THR A 3 23.46 36.28 6.14
N GLU A 4 23.47 35.95 7.44
CA GLU A 4 22.69 34.83 8.00
C GLU A 4 21.19 34.94 7.64
N VAL A 5 20.66 36.16 7.63
CA VAL A 5 19.30 36.48 7.17
C VAL A 5 19.11 36.18 5.68
N GLN A 6 20.10 36.49 4.84
CA GLN A 6 20.03 36.18 3.41
C GLN A 6 20.13 34.68 3.14
N LEU A 7 20.99 33.95 3.88
CA LEU A 7 21.12 32.50 3.75
C LEU A 7 19.83 31.78 4.15
N SER A 8 19.26 32.12 5.31
CA SER A 8 17.98 31.57 5.77
C SER A 8 16.84 31.87 4.80
N THR A 9 16.78 33.09 4.25
CA THR A 9 15.79 33.47 3.23
C THR A 9 15.93 32.61 1.96
N VAL A 10 17.16 32.38 1.50
CA VAL A 10 17.43 31.55 0.32
C VAL A 10 17.04 30.09 0.58
N VAL A 11 17.44 29.52 1.72
CA VAL A 11 17.08 28.15 2.12
C VAL A 11 15.57 27.99 2.19
N ALA A 12 14.87 28.93 2.85
CA ALA A 12 13.41 28.93 2.92
C ALA A 12 12.77 28.99 1.53
N ALA A 13 13.25 29.87 0.65
CA ALA A 13 12.74 29.98 -0.72
C ALA A 13 12.89 28.66 -1.50
N PHE A 14 14.04 27.99 -1.40
CA PHE A 14 14.25 26.68 -2.04
C PHE A 14 13.37 25.57 -1.44
N PHE A 15 13.19 25.58 -0.12
CA PHE A 15 12.29 24.65 0.56
C PHE A 15 10.84 24.81 0.07
N PHE A 16 10.31 26.04 0.06
CA PHE A 16 8.94 26.30 -0.42
C PHE A 16 8.78 26.03 -1.91
N ALA A 17 9.79 26.33 -2.73
CA ALA A 17 9.77 25.96 -4.15
C ALA A 17 9.71 24.44 -4.34
N THR A 18 10.49 23.67 -3.57
CA THR A 18 10.45 22.20 -3.59
C THR A 18 9.08 21.68 -3.20
N LEU A 19 8.50 22.23 -2.13
CA LEU A 19 7.16 21.84 -1.66
C LEU A 19 6.10 22.16 -2.73
N ALA A 20 6.15 23.33 -3.35
CA ALA A 20 5.24 23.72 -4.43
C ALA A 20 5.35 22.77 -5.64
N LEU A 21 6.58 22.40 -6.04
CA LEU A 21 6.82 21.44 -7.11
C LEU A 21 6.33 20.03 -6.76
N LEU A 22 6.52 19.59 -5.51
CA LEU A 22 6.00 18.32 -5.03
C LEU A 22 4.47 18.30 -5.08
N VAL A 23 3.82 19.35 -4.58
CA VAL A 23 2.36 19.51 -4.66
C VAL A 23 1.88 19.47 -6.11
N LEU A 24 2.54 20.22 -7.01
CA LEU A 24 2.20 20.22 -8.43
C LEU A 24 2.35 18.82 -9.06
N ALA A 25 3.44 18.11 -8.75
CA ALA A 25 3.66 16.75 -9.23
C ALA A 25 2.59 15.77 -8.73
N LEU A 26 2.16 15.90 -7.47
CA LEU A 26 1.07 15.12 -6.89
C LEU A 26 -0.28 15.45 -7.54
N VAL A 27 -0.57 16.74 -7.78
CA VAL A 27 -1.77 17.18 -8.49
C VAL A 27 -1.80 16.63 -9.91
N LEU A 28 -0.68 16.70 -10.64
CA LEU A 28 -0.56 16.13 -11.99
C LEU A 28 -0.74 14.61 -11.97
N ALA A 29 -0.15 13.91 -11.00
CA ALA A 29 -0.34 12.47 -10.84
C ALA A 29 -1.82 12.13 -10.57
N GLY A 30 -2.49 12.91 -9.73
CA GLY A 30 -3.93 12.81 -9.48
C GLY A 30 -4.76 13.07 -10.75
N ALA A 31 -4.44 14.11 -11.52
CA ALA A 31 -5.15 14.47 -12.74
C ALA A 31 -4.99 13.40 -13.84
N LEU A 32 -3.77 12.89 -14.06
CA LEU A 32 -3.54 11.77 -14.99
C LEU A 32 -4.36 10.55 -14.59
N ARG A 33 -4.45 10.29 -13.28
CA ARG A 33 -5.21 9.16 -12.74
C ARG A 33 -6.71 9.32 -12.98
N VAL A 34 -7.27 10.50 -12.73
CA VAL A 34 -8.68 10.82 -13.02
C VAL A 34 -8.97 10.65 -14.51
N ALA A 35 -8.02 10.99 -15.37
CA ALA A 35 -8.11 10.77 -16.82
C ALA A 35 -7.91 9.30 -17.25
N GLY A 36 -7.80 8.35 -16.32
CA GLY A 36 -7.59 6.92 -16.61
C GLY A 36 -6.19 6.60 -17.17
N ARG A 37 -5.24 7.53 -17.09
CA ARG A 37 -3.88 7.34 -17.59
C ARG A 37 -2.99 6.77 -16.48
N SER A 38 -2.06 5.90 -16.88
CA SER A 38 -1.02 5.43 -15.97
C SER A 38 -0.04 6.55 -15.65
N MET A 39 0.45 6.59 -14.42
CA MET A 39 1.47 7.56 -14.03
C MET A 39 2.79 7.23 -14.75
N PRO A 40 3.37 8.15 -15.54
CA PRO A 40 4.63 7.87 -16.19
C PRO A 40 5.74 7.69 -15.16
N ARG A 41 6.64 6.72 -15.38
CA ARG A 41 7.76 6.39 -14.48
C ARG A 41 8.56 7.64 -14.06
N ARG A 42 8.79 8.57 -14.99
CA ARG A 42 9.50 9.84 -14.75
C ARG A 42 8.82 10.72 -13.70
N LEU A 43 7.49 10.81 -13.71
CA LEU A 43 6.75 11.59 -12.72
C LEU A 43 6.86 10.96 -11.33
N GLY A 44 6.77 9.62 -11.25
CA GLY A 44 6.99 8.92 -9.99
C GLY A 44 8.40 9.09 -9.43
N ILE A 45 9.43 9.06 -10.28
CA ILE A 45 10.82 9.37 -9.91
C ILE A 45 10.91 10.81 -9.38
N ALA A 46 10.31 11.77 -10.08
CA ALA A 46 10.29 13.16 -9.65
C ALA A 46 9.63 13.33 -8.27
N ILE A 47 8.50 12.67 -8.01
CA ILE A 47 7.83 12.72 -6.71
C ILE A 47 8.73 12.13 -5.61
N ALA A 48 9.33 10.95 -5.83
CA ALA A 48 10.22 10.33 -4.85
C ALA A 48 11.44 11.23 -4.55
N PHE A 49 12.07 11.77 -5.60
CA PHE A 49 13.21 12.67 -5.48
C PHE A 49 12.86 13.98 -4.77
N LEU A 50 11.76 14.64 -5.14
CA LEU A 50 11.27 15.87 -4.49
C LEU A 50 10.86 15.63 -3.04
N THR A 51 10.26 14.48 -2.73
CA THR A 51 9.98 14.06 -1.35
C THR A 51 11.29 13.93 -0.57
N GLY A 52 12.31 13.32 -1.19
CA GLY A 52 13.66 13.23 -0.64
C GLY A 52 14.23 14.61 -0.34
N ILE A 53 14.23 15.52 -1.32
CA ILE A 53 14.72 16.89 -1.13
C ILE A 53 13.96 17.61 0.01
N GLY A 54 12.64 17.48 0.08
CA GLY A 54 11.85 18.05 1.18
C GLY A 54 12.29 17.55 2.55
N LEU A 55 12.53 16.24 2.69
CA LEU A 55 13.08 15.63 3.90
C LEU A 55 14.58 15.94 4.10
N GLY A 56 15.32 16.27 3.05
CA GLY A 56 16.70 16.72 3.14
C GLY A 56 16.80 18.12 3.74
N PHE A 57 15.88 19.02 3.35
CA PHE A 57 15.85 20.39 3.85
C PHE A 57 15.55 20.47 5.34
N THR A 58 14.82 19.52 5.92
CA THR A 58 14.65 19.48 7.37
C THR A 58 15.99 19.33 8.08
N PHE A 59 17.00 18.69 7.49
CA PHE A 59 18.34 18.65 8.08
C PHE A 59 19.12 19.97 7.99
N VAL A 60 18.71 20.87 7.09
CA VAL A 60 19.34 22.19 6.91
C VAL A 60 18.67 23.22 7.81
N VAL A 61 17.37 23.06 8.07
CA VAL A 61 16.56 24.00 8.84
C VAL A 61 16.60 23.72 10.34
N PHE A 62 16.72 22.45 10.73
CA PHE A 62 16.74 22.07 12.15
C PHE A 62 18.17 21.91 12.65
N ASP A 63 18.48 22.59 13.75
CA ASP A 63 19.78 22.46 14.43
C ASP A 63 19.75 21.40 15.53
N ASP A 64 18.56 20.90 15.92
CA ASP A 64 18.43 19.91 16.99
C ASP A 64 18.80 18.50 16.49
N PRO A 65 19.87 17.87 17.04
CA PRO A 65 20.30 16.52 16.66
C PRO A 65 19.17 15.47 16.73
N ARG A 66 18.19 15.68 17.61
CA ARG A 66 17.06 14.77 17.84
C ARG A 66 16.07 14.79 16.70
N GLU A 67 15.76 15.98 16.19
CA GLU A 67 14.92 16.16 15.00
C GLU A 67 15.61 15.55 13.78
N LEU A 68 16.93 15.73 13.66
CA LEU A 68 17.75 15.12 12.61
C LEU A 68 17.71 13.58 12.66
N VAL A 69 17.85 12.98 13.85
CA VAL A 69 17.72 11.52 14.04
C VAL A 69 16.33 11.07 13.62
N GLY A 70 15.30 11.81 14.03
CA GLY A 70 13.92 11.55 13.66
C GLY A 70 13.70 11.48 12.14
N VAL A 71 14.10 12.53 11.44
CA VAL A 71 14.02 12.58 9.96
C VAL A 71 14.84 11.46 9.34
N GLY A 72 16.03 11.17 9.87
CA GLY A 72 16.86 10.06 9.42
C GLY A 72 16.16 8.70 9.52
N VAL A 73 15.49 8.42 10.65
CA VAL A 73 14.70 7.20 10.83
C VAL A 73 13.51 7.16 9.87
N LEU A 74 12.85 8.31 9.61
CA LEU A 74 11.76 8.38 8.62
C LEU A 74 12.26 7.99 7.23
N ILE A 75 13.34 8.61 6.77
CA ILE A 75 13.94 8.34 5.45
C ILE A 75 14.35 6.87 5.38
N ALA A 76 14.99 6.33 6.41
CA ALA A 76 15.40 4.93 6.45
C ALA A 76 14.19 3.97 6.39
N ALA A 77 13.12 4.25 7.15
CA ALA A 77 11.89 3.45 7.14
C ALA A 77 11.20 3.49 5.77
N LEU A 78 11.04 4.68 5.18
CA LEU A 78 10.46 4.83 3.84
C LEU A 78 11.30 4.13 2.78
N THR A 79 12.63 4.28 2.85
CA THR A 79 13.59 3.61 1.97
C THR A 79 13.46 2.09 2.09
N PHE A 80 13.37 1.56 3.32
CA PHE A 80 13.20 0.13 3.58
C PHE A 80 11.87 -0.40 3.04
N VAL A 81 10.76 0.31 3.26
CA VAL A 81 9.43 -0.06 2.76
C VAL A 81 9.44 -0.10 1.23
N LEU A 82 9.95 0.95 0.57
CA LEU A 82 10.07 0.99 -0.89
C LEU A 82 10.99 -0.12 -1.40
N TRP A 83 12.14 -0.34 -0.76
CA TRP A 83 13.03 -1.43 -1.15
C TRP A 83 12.37 -2.80 -1.05
N ARG A 84 11.69 -3.07 0.07
CA ARG A 84 11.05 -4.36 0.34
C ARG A 84 9.85 -4.63 -0.57
N SER A 85 9.16 -3.58 -1.02
CA SER A 85 8.06 -3.66 -1.98
C SER A 85 8.51 -3.79 -3.43
N GLY A 86 9.81 -3.98 -3.70
CA GLY A 86 10.37 -4.04 -5.06
C GLY A 86 10.57 -2.67 -5.72
N ALA A 87 10.30 -1.58 -5.00
CA ALA A 87 10.41 -0.21 -5.45
C ALA A 87 11.81 0.40 -5.22
N GLY A 88 12.86 -0.42 -5.28
CA GLY A 88 14.22 -0.02 -4.89
C GLY A 88 14.77 1.18 -5.67
N GLY A 89 14.35 1.37 -6.93
CA GLY A 89 14.77 2.53 -7.72
C GLY A 89 14.24 3.84 -7.17
N PHE A 90 13.02 3.84 -6.66
CA PHE A 90 12.40 5.02 -6.05
C PHE A 90 12.95 5.27 -4.64
N ALA A 91 13.28 4.19 -3.91
CA ALA A 91 14.03 4.29 -2.66
C ALA A 91 15.38 4.98 -2.89
N GLY A 92 16.09 4.60 -3.95
CA GLY A 92 17.34 5.26 -4.36
C GLY A 92 17.16 6.75 -4.65
N TRP A 93 16.17 7.12 -5.47
CA TRP A 93 15.86 8.53 -5.75
C TRP A 93 15.44 9.33 -4.51
N LEU A 94 14.69 8.72 -3.58
CA LEU A 94 14.33 9.34 -2.30
C LEU A 94 15.60 9.67 -1.49
N VAL A 95 16.48 8.69 -1.32
CA VAL A 95 17.74 8.85 -0.57
C VAL A 95 18.67 9.87 -1.23
N SER A 96 18.84 9.79 -2.56
CA SER A 96 19.63 10.75 -3.33
C SER A 96 19.05 12.17 -3.20
N GLY A 97 17.73 12.33 -3.26
CA GLY A 97 17.07 13.63 -3.06
C GLY A 97 17.35 14.20 -1.67
N ALA A 98 17.27 13.37 -0.63
CA ALA A 98 17.52 13.81 0.75
C ALA A 98 18.97 14.26 1.00
N ALA A 99 19.94 13.70 0.26
CA ALA A 99 21.33 14.09 0.37
C ALA A 99 21.64 15.47 -0.26
N ILE A 100 20.81 15.99 -1.18
CA ILE A 100 21.13 17.22 -1.92
C ILE A 100 21.17 18.47 -1.04
N PRO A 101 20.14 18.78 -0.24
CA PRO A 101 20.18 19.96 0.62
C PRO A 101 21.36 19.93 1.59
N TRP A 102 21.66 18.75 2.14
CA TRP A 102 22.81 18.52 3.02
C TRP A 102 24.14 18.82 2.30
N LEU A 103 24.36 18.23 1.12
CA LEU A 103 25.56 18.47 0.33
C LEU A 103 25.70 19.93 -0.08
N ALA A 104 24.60 20.59 -0.43
CA ALA A 104 24.60 22.01 -0.79
C ALA A 104 25.01 22.89 0.40
N LEU A 105 24.49 22.62 1.60
CA LEU A 105 24.83 23.33 2.83
C LEU A 105 26.33 23.22 3.15
N TRP A 106 26.86 22.00 3.18
CA TRP A 106 28.27 21.79 3.52
C TRP A 106 29.23 22.27 2.43
N SER A 107 28.82 22.21 1.16
CA SER A 107 29.57 22.82 0.05
C SER A 107 29.62 24.35 0.16
N TYR A 108 28.51 24.96 0.58
CA TYR A 108 28.47 26.39 0.89
C TYR A 108 29.44 26.74 2.02
N TYR A 109 29.42 26.01 3.14
CA TYR A 109 30.39 26.24 4.23
C TYR A 109 31.84 26.09 3.77
N LEU A 110 32.13 25.07 2.96
CA LEU A 110 33.47 24.90 2.36
C LEU A 110 33.86 26.12 1.50
N SER A 111 32.93 26.64 0.68
CA SER A 111 33.22 27.83 -0.14
C SER A 111 33.50 29.07 0.72
N VAL A 112 32.82 29.22 1.86
CA VAL A 112 33.04 30.32 2.80
C VAL A 112 34.41 30.20 3.48
N GLN A 113 34.90 28.99 3.77
CA GLN A 113 36.26 28.78 4.30
C GLN A 113 37.33 29.41 3.42
N PHE A 114 37.23 29.24 2.10
CA PHE A 114 38.21 29.78 1.14
C PHE A 114 38.20 31.31 1.05
N THR A 115 37.17 31.98 1.58
CA THR A 115 37.09 33.44 1.63
C THR A 115 37.70 34.05 2.90
N GLY A 116 38.31 33.23 3.77
CA GLY A 116 39.05 33.69 4.95
C GLY A 116 38.19 34.07 6.16
N ARG A 117 36.93 33.63 6.21
CA ARG A 117 36.04 33.82 7.37
C ARG A 117 35.43 32.47 7.80
N PRO A 118 36.18 31.62 8.51
CA PRO A 118 35.66 30.34 8.99
C PRO A 118 34.44 30.54 9.89
N VAL A 119 33.31 29.96 9.51
CA VAL A 119 32.08 29.93 10.35
C VAL A 119 32.01 28.62 11.15
N VAL A 120 32.55 27.54 10.58
CA VAL A 120 32.54 26.18 11.14
C VAL A 120 33.97 25.63 11.10
N ASP A 121 34.30 24.60 11.88
CA ASP A 121 35.60 23.93 11.74
C ASP A 121 35.74 23.23 10.37
N LEU A 122 36.93 23.23 9.77
CA LEU A 122 37.15 22.60 8.46
C LEU A 122 36.93 21.08 8.53
N GLY A 123 37.32 20.43 9.64
CA GLY A 123 37.11 19.01 9.85
C GLY A 123 35.63 18.64 9.88
N ASP A 124 34.79 19.48 10.51
CA ASP A 124 33.33 19.32 10.49
C ASP A 124 32.76 19.47 9.08
N VAL A 125 33.22 20.46 8.33
CA VAL A 125 32.80 20.67 6.94
C VAL A 125 33.11 19.46 6.07
N LEU A 126 34.32 18.91 6.19
CA LEU A 126 34.73 17.72 5.45
C LEU A 126 33.94 16.47 5.88
N ARG A 127 33.66 16.30 7.18
CA ARG A 127 32.82 15.20 7.68
C ARG A 127 31.39 15.31 7.15
N GLY A 128 30.80 16.50 7.18
CA GLY A 128 29.47 16.76 6.65
C GLY A 128 29.36 16.46 5.15
N LEU A 129 30.34 16.91 4.35
CA LEU A 129 30.44 16.58 2.93
C LEU A 129 30.57 15.07 2.70
N ALA A 130 31.49 14.41 3.40
CA ALA A 130 31.72 12.98 3.27
C ALA A 130 30.44 12.17 3.57
N ALA A 131 29.74 12.52 4.66
CA ALA A 131 28.46 11.90 5.01
C ALA A 131 27.42 12.09 3.90
N GLY A 132 27.27 13.31 3.37
CA GLY A 132 26.36 13.59 2.26
C GLY A 132 26.69 12.79 0.99
N PHE A 133 27.97 12.67 0.65
CA PHE A 133 28.42 11.89 -0.50
C PHE A 133 28.17 10.39 -0.31
N ILE A 134 28.34 9.85 0.89
CA ILE A 134 28.03 8.45 1.21
C ILE A 134 26.53 8.19 1.00
N VAL A 135 25.66 9.05 1.52
CA VAL A 135 24.20 8.92 1.36
C VAL A 135 23.80 9.02 -0.12
N MET A 136 24.35 10.00 -0.85
CA MET A 136 24.12 10.18 -2.29
C MET A 136 24.60 8.97 -3.10
N PHE A 137 25.79 8.45 -2.79
CA PHE A 137 26.35 7.25 -3.43
C PHE A 137 25.45 6.04 -3.18
N PHE A 138 25.00 5.84 -1.94
CA PHE A 138 24.11 4.74 -1.59
C PHE A 138 22.77 4.83 -2.34
N GLY A 139 22.15 6.02 -2.38
CA GLY A 139 20.92 6.24 -3.15
C GLY A 139 21.09 5.98 -4.65
N THR A 140 22.21 6.41 -5.22
CA THR A 140 22.55 6.17 -6.64
C THR A 140 22.79 4.69 -6.91
N TRP A 141 23.56 4.02 -6.05
CA TRP A 141 23.82 2.59 -6.12
C TRP A 141 22.52 1.77 -6.03
N MET A 142 21.63 2.10 -5.09
CA MET A 142 20.31 1.48 -4.99
C MET A 142 19.51 1.65 -6.28
N THR A 143 19.57 2.83 -6.91
CA THR A 143 18.89 3.10 -8.17
C THR A 143 19.41 2.20 -9.29
N ILE A 144 20.73 2.06 -9.41
CA ILE A 144 21.39 1.22 -10.42
C ILE A 144 21.06 -0.26 -10.20
N VAL A 145 21.21 -0.75 -8.96
CA VAL A 145 20.92 -2.15 -8.59
C VAL A 145 19.45 -2.47 -8.83
N ALA A 146 18.55 -1.54 -8.49
CA ALA A 146 17.13 -1.73 -8.73
C ALA A 146 16.80 -1.72 -10.23
N ASP A 147 17.42 -0.85 -11.04
CA ASP A 147 17.18 -0.83 -12.49
C ASP A 147 17.64 -2.14 -13.14
N GLN A 148 18.81 -2.65 -12.75
CA GLN A 148 19.31 -3.97 -13.16
C GLN A 148 18.36 -5.10 -12.76
N ARG A 149 17.81 -5.05 -11.54
CA ARG A 149 16.79 -6.00 -11.09
C ARG A 149 15.49 -5.84 -11.87
N THR A 150 15.02 -4.64 -12.16
CA THR A 150 13.76 -4.46 -12.91
C THR A 150 13.89 -4.76 -14.40
N GLY A 151 15.09 -4.61 -14.98
CA GLY A 151 15.39 -4.98 -16.36
C GLY A 151 15.54 -6.48 -16.58
N ALA A 152 15.90 -7.24 -15.53
CA ALA A 152 16.16 -8.68 -15.61
C ALA A 152 15.22 -9.57 -14.78
N ALA A 153 14.56 -9.04 -13.75
CA ALA A 153 13.76 -9.82 -12.81
C ALA A 153 12.28 -9.74 -13.16
N ALA A 154 11.76 -10.87 -13.61
CA ALA A 154 10.39 -11.26 -13.31
C ALA A 154 10.10 -10.99 -11.81
N PRO A 155 8.88 -10.58 -11.46
CA PRO A 155 8.50 -10.33 -10.07
C PRO A 155 8.88 -11.55 -9.18
N PRO A 156 9.10 -11.35 -7.86
CA PRO A 156 9.76 -12.33 -6.99
C PRO A 156 9.34 -13.76 -7.30
N SER A 157 10.31 -14.63 -7.60
CA SER A 157 10.08 -15.98 -8.15
C SER A 157 9.22 -16.92 -7.29
N TRP A 158 8.82 -16.51 -6.08
CA TRP A 158 7.87 -17.22 -5.23
C TRP A 158 6.41 -16.73 -5.39
N GLN A 159 6.19 -15.49 -5.85
CA GLN A 159 4.85 -14.94 -6.09
C GLN A 159 4.30 -15.29 -7.49
N TRP A 160 5.18 -15.62 -8.44
CA TRP A 160 4.82 -15.72 -9.86
C TRP A 160 5.47 -16.91 -10.56
N LYS A 161 5.66 -18.03 -9.86
CA LYS A 161 5.82 -19.30 -10.58
C LYS A 161 4.45 -19.63 -11.19
N PRO A 162 4.35 -19.76 -12.52
CA PRO A 162 3.17 -20.38 -13.15
C PRO A 162 2.76 -21.61 -12.35
N GLY A 163 1.48 -21.70 -11.98
CA GLY A 163 0.95 -22.80 -11.17
C GLY A 163 0.98 -22.62 -9.64
N VAL A 164 1.46 -21.50 -9.09
CA VAL A 164 1.31 -21.23 -7.64
C VAL A 164 -0.15 -20.94 -7.31
N ARG A 165 -0.80 -21.90 -6.66
CA ARG A 165 -2.21 -21.86 -6.26
C ARG A 165 -2.31 -21.44 -4.79
N SER A 166 -2.23 -20.14 -4.53
CA SER A 166 -2.44 -19.58 -3.21
C SER A 166 -3.34 -18.35 -3.26
N ILE A 167 -4.16 -18.15 -2.22
CA ILE A 167 -5.01 -16.97 -2.09
C ILE A 167 -4.16 -15.68 -2.10
N GLY A 168 -2.94 -15.75 -1.52
CA GLY A 168 -1.97 -14.66 -1.57
C GLY A 168 -1.52 -14.29 -2.99
N ALA A 169 -1.35 -15.27 -3.89
CA ALA A 169 -1.01 -15.01 -5.28
C ALA A 169 -2.17 -14.35 -6.05
N VAL A 170 -3.41 -14.76 -5.78
CA VAL A 170 -4.61 -14.10 -6.35
C VAL A 170 -4.73 -12.67 -5.85
N ALA A 171 -4.57 -12.44 -4.54
CA ALA A 171 -4.57 -11.09 -3.97
C ALA A 171 -3.44 -10.22 -4.56
N ALA A 172 -2.25 -10.79 -4.75
CA ALA A 172 -1.14 -10.11 -5.39
C ALA A 172 -1.42 -9.79 -6.86
N ALA A 173 -2.20 -10.62 -7.58
CA ALA A 173 -2.63 -10.36 -8.95
C ALA A 173 -3.68 -9.26 -9.04
N ILE A 174 -4.68 -9.29 -8.15
CA ILE A 174 -5.67 -8.21 -8.04
C ILE A 174 -4.99 -6.86 -7.75
N GLN A 175 -3.92 -6.89 -6.95
CA GLN A 175 -3.16 -5.70 -6.60
C GLN A 175 -2.01 -5.38 -7.57
N ALA A 176 -1.70 -6.28 -8.51
CA ALA A 176 -0.58 -6.10 -9.42
C ALA A 176 -0.78 -4.81 -10.24
N PRO A 177 0.25 -3.98 -10.43
CA PRO A 177 0.12 -2.78 -11.24
C PRO A 177 -0.35 -3.15 -12.65
N GLU A 178 -1.23 -2.34 -13.25
CA GLU A 178 -1.72 -2.49 -14.65
C GLU A 178 -0.62 -2.40 -15.74
N GLY A 179 0.67 -2.40 -15.36
CA GLY A 179 1.78 -2.40 -16.30
C GLY A 179 3.11 -2.61 -15.61
N ARG A 180 4.20 -2.66 -16.40
CA ARG A 180 5.61 -2.71 -15.93
C ARG A 180 6.06 -1.43 -15.22
N SER A 181 5.17 -0.72 -14.51
CA SER A 181 5.61 0.27 -13.55
C SER A 181 6.13 -0.50 -12.34
N PRO A 182 7.44 -0.51 -12.06
CA PRO A 182 8.02 -1.31 -10.99
C PRO A 182 7.57 -0.86 -9.59
N VAL A 183 6.75 0.19 -9.51
CA VAL A 183 6.24 0.75 -8.26
C VAL A 183 4.76 1.03 -8.35
N PRO A 184 3.97 0.67 -7.32
CA PRO A 184 2.62 1.18 -7.17
C PRO A 184 2.75 2.68 -6.91
N GLY A 185 2.44 3.52 -7.90
CA GLY A 185 2.41 4.99 -7.73
C GLY A 185 1.57 5.41 -6.52
N GLN A 186 0.64 4.55 -6.13
CA GLN A 186 -0.13 4.59 -4.91
C GLN A 186 0.70 4.69 -3.62
N LEU A 187 1.76 3.90 -3.45
CA LEU A 187 2.62 3.96 -2.26
C LEU A 187 3.39 5.28 -2.19
N VAL A 188 3.95 5.71 -3.32
CA VAL A 188 4.68 6.99 -3.40
C VAL A 188 3.75 8.15 -3.08
N ALA A 189 2.54 8.17 -3.64
CA ALA A 189 1.55 9.19 -3.33
C ALA A 189 1.11 9.15 -1.86
N THR A 190 0.94 7.95 -1.28
CA THR A 190 0.58 7.77 0.14
C THR A 190 1.67 8.34 1.06
N VAL A 191 2.93 8.05 0.78
CA VAL A 191 4.08 8.58 1.52
C VAL A 191 4.17 10.10 1.37
N ALA A 192 4.02 10.60 0.15
CA ALA A 192 4.06 12.04 -0.10
C ALA A 192 2.91 12.78 0.60
N ALA A 193 1.71 12.17 0.69
CA ALA A 193 0.59 12.71 1.45
C ALA A 193 0.88 12.74 2.95
N LEU A 194 1.51 11.69 3.52
CA LEU A 194 1.96 11.70 4.91
C LEU A 194 2.95 12.83 5.17
N VAL A 195 3.98 12.96 4.32
CA VAL A 195 4.99 14.03 4.45
C VAL A 195 4.33 15.41 4.32
N ALA A 196 3.44 15.60 3.35
CA ALA A 196 2.73 16.86 3.17
C ALA A 196 1.88 17.24 4.40
N VAL A 197 1.16 16.27 5.00
CA VAL A 197 0.42 16.50 6.25
C VAL A 197 1.37 16.89 7.38
N GLN A 198 2.48 16.17 7.55
CA GLN A 198 3.44 16.49 8.60
C GLN A 198 4.02 17.90 8.45
N LEU A 199 4.41 18.29 7.24
CA LEU A 199 4.96 19.61 6.98
C LEU A 199 3.91 20.71 7.15
N ILE A 200 2.72 20.56 6.55
CA ILE A 200 1.70 21.62 6.53
C ILE A 200 0.98 21.71 7.88
N ALA A 201 0.38 20.60 8.33
CA ALA A 201 -0.39 20.59 9.57
C ALA A 201 0.52 20.68 10.78
N GLY A 202 1.72 20.07 10.75
CA GLY A 202 2.67 20.16 11.87
C GLY A 202 3.12 21.60 12.11
N THR A 203 3.55 22.30 11.05
CA THR A 203 3.93 23.71 11.14
C THR A 203 2.77 24.59 11.64
N ALA A 204 1.54 24.35 11.14
CA ALA A 204 0.37 25.10 11.58
C ALA A 204 0.03 24.85 13.06
N MET A 205 0.07 23.59 13.53
CA MET A 205 -0.18 23.25 14.92
C MET A 205 0.89 23.82 15.87
N GLN A 206 2.14 23.84 15.44
CA GLN A 206 3.23 24.48 16.18
C GLN A 206 3.04 25.99 16.29
N ALA A 207 2.66 26.67 15.20
CA ALA A 207 2.37 28.10 15.20
C ALA A 207 1.19 28.47 16.12
N LEU A 208 0.23 27.56 16.28
CA LEU A 208 -0.90 27.70 17.20
C LEU A 208 -0.57 27.33 18.66
N GLY A 209 0.67 26.94 18.96
CA GLY A 209 1.09 26.58 20.31
C GLY A 209 0.42 25.31 20.86
N ILE A 210 -0.02 24.40 19.97
CA ILE A 210 -0.66 23.14 20.40
C ILE A 210 0.36 22.29 21.18
N HIS A 211 -0.05 21.69 22.30
CA HIS A 211 0.82 20.83 23.11
C HIS A 211 1.42 19.68 22.27
N PRO A 212 2.74 19.37 22.37
CA PRO A 212 3.41 18.39 21.50
C PRO A 212 2.73 17.02 21.43
N VAL A 213 2.24 16.50 22.56
CA VAL A 213 1.51 15.21 22.61
C VAL A 213 0.21 15.27 21.78
N LEU A 214 -0.51 16.40 21.82
CA LEU A 214 -1.73 16.59 21.02
C LEU A 214 -1.39 16.79 19.54
N GLN A 215 -0.25 17.41 19.23
CA GLN A 215 0.24 17.49 17.84
C GLN A 215 0.51 16.09 17.28
N VAL A 216 1.25 15.25 18.01
CA VAL A 216 1.55 13.87 17.60
C VAL A 216 0.25 13.08 17.35
N ALA A 217 -0.70 13.13 18.27
CA ALA A 217 -1.98 12.45 18.11
C ALA A 217 -2.77 12.99 16.90
N GLY A 218 -2.86 14.31 16.75
CA GLY A 218 -3.57 14.96 15.65
C GLY A 218 -2.95 14.65 14.28
N LEU A 219 -1.63 14.74 14.17
CA LEU A 219 -0.88 14.44 12.95
C LEU A 219 -0.95 12.96 12.59
N ALA A 220 -0.96 12.07 13.57
CA ALA A 220 -1.14 10.64 13.32
C ALA A 220 -2.51 10.34 12.69
N VAL A 221 -3.58 10.93 13.22
CA VAL A 221 -4.95 10.77 12.68
C VAL A 221 -5.08 11.42 11.31
N LEU A 222 -4.69 12.70 11.17
CA LEU A 222 -4.77 13.43 9.89
C LEU A 222 -3.93 12.75 8.82
N GLY A 223 -2.70 12.35 9.16
CA GLY A 223 -1.79 11.62 8.29
C GLY A 223 -2.38 10.30 7.84
N ALA A 224 -2.95 9.50 8.77
CA ALA A 224 -3.57 8.23 8.43
C ALA A 224 -4.78 8.37 7.50
N VAL A 225 -5.63 9.38 7.71
CA VAL A 225 -6.77 9.68 6.83
C VAL A 225 -6.28 10.10 5.45
N ALA A 226 -5.34 11.06 5.37
CA ALA A 226 -4.81 11.55 4.09
C ALA A 226 -4.06 10.45 3.32
N ALA A 227 -3.27 9.62 4.01
CA ALA A 227 -2.59 8.47 3.46
C ALA A 227 -3.58 7.46 2.88
N THR A 228 -4.63 7.11 3.65
CA THR A 228 -5.66 6.17 3.23
C THR A 228 -6.45 6.69 2.04
N GLU A 229 -6.89 7.94 2.06
CA GLU A 229 -7.63 8.54 0.94
C GLU A 229 -6.77 8.62 -0.31
N THR A 230 -5.50 9.03 -0.16
CA THR A 230 -4.54 9.03 -1.27
C THR A 230 -4.36 7.62 -1.80
N PHE A 231 -4.18 6.61 -0.95
CA PHE A 231 -4.08 5.21 -1.32
C PHE A 231 -5.32 4.79 -2.14
N VAL A 232 -6.52 4.96 -1.61
CA VAL A 232 -7.77 4.56 -2.29
C VAL A 232 -7.94 5.27 -3.64
N ARG A 233 -7.69 6.59 -3.69
CA ARG A 233 -7.91 7.41 -4.90
C ARG A 233 -6.85 7.18 -5.97
N THR A 234 -5.64 6.78 -5.59
CA THR A 234 -4.54 6.52 -6.54
C THR A 234 -4.48 5.07 -7.01
N MET A 235 -5.31 4.17 -6.46
CA MET A 235 -5.44 2.79 -6.93
C MET A 235 -5.78 2.71 -8.42
N PRO A 236 -5.15 1.77 -9.18
CA PRO A 236 -5.55 1.18 -10.46
C PRO A 236 -7.01 1.38 -10.86
N THR A 237 -7.44 1.75 -12.07
CA THR A 237 -8.90 1.93 -12.29
C THR A 237 -9.51 0.56 -12.44
N ARG A 238 -8.85 -0.29 -13.22
CA ARG A 238 -9.13 -1.71 -13.36
C ARG A 238 -9.02 -2.40 -11.99
N ASN A 239 -7.94 -2.15 -11.24
CA ASN A 239 -7.77 -2.79 -9.91
C ASN A 239 -8.84 -2.33 -8.92
N ARG A 240 -9.21 -1.04 -8.94
CA ARG A 240 -10.29 -0.50 -8.11
C ARG A 240 -11.62 -1.16 -8.47
N LEU A 241 -11.97 -1.26 -9.76
CA LEU A 241 -13.22 -1.89 -10.20
C LEU A 241 -13.26 -3.37 -9.81
N ALA A 242 -12.17 -4.11 -10.03
CA ALA A 242 -12.06 -5.52 -9.64
C ALA A 242 -12.20 -5.69 -8.11
N PHE A 243 -11.53 -4.83 -7.33
CA PHE A 243 -11.61 -4.85 -5.88
C PHE A 243 -13.00 -4.42 -5.38
N GLU A 244 -13.67 -3.47 -6.02
CA GLU A 244 -15.06 -3.08 -5.68
C GLU A 244 -16.01 -4.25 -5.85
N ALA A 245 -15.93 -5.00 -6.96
CA ALA A 245 -16.74 -6.20 -7.16
C ALA A 245 -16.45 -7.27 -6.10
N PHE A 246 -15.18 -7.56 -5.86
CA PHE A 246 -14.77 -8.56 -4.88
C PHE A 246 -15.16 -8.18 -3.44
N SER A 247 -14.94 -6.92 -3.06
CA SER A 247 -15.27 -6.42 -1.72
C SER A 247 -16.76 -6.27 -1.47
N TRP A 248 -17.57 -6.04 -2.51
CA TRP A 248 -19.03 -6.10 -2.43
C TRP A 248 -19.51 -7.51 -2.02
N LEU A 249 -18.96 -8.56 -2.63
CA LEU A 249 -19.27 -9.94 -2.24
C LEU A 249 -18.74 -10.23 -0.82
N ALA A 250 -17.49 -9.85 -0.54
CA ALA A 250 -16.88 -10.11 0.76
C ALA A 250 -17.62 -9.44 1.92
N GLU A 251 -18.16 -8.23 1.75
CA GLU A 251 -18.95 -7.54 2.79
C GLU A 251 -20.21 -8.36 3.15
N GLN A 252 -20.89 -8.93 2.16
CA GLN A 252 -22.06 -9.77 2.36
C GLN A 252 -21.68 -11.10 3.04
N GLU A 253 -20.60 -11.74 2.60
CA GLU A 253 -20.13 -12.99 3.21
C GLU A 253 -19.69 -12.77 4.66
N ILE A 254 -19.03 -11.64 4.98
CA ILE A 254 -18.66 -11.28 6.35
C ILE A 254 -19.91 -11.01 7.20
N ALA A 255 -20.90 -10.31 6.65
CA ALA A 255 -22.16 -10.05 7.37
C ALA A 255 -22.89 -11.36 7.67
N ARG A 256 -23.02 -12.24 6.67
CA ARG A 256 -23.63 -13.57 6.81
C ARG A 256 -22.87 -14.47 7.77
N PHE A 257 -21.54 -14.48 7.71
CA PHE A 257 -20.70 -15.20 8.65
C PHE A 257 -20.98 -14.76 10.09
N ARG A 258 -21.07 -13.45 10.33
CA ARG A 258 -21.35 -12.90 11.67
C ARG A 258 -22.75 -13.28 12.14
N GLU A 259 -23.74 -13.20 11.26
CA GLU A 259 -25.12 -13.58 11.56
C GLU A 259 -25.24 -15.06 11.94
N GLN A 260 -24.58 -15.96 11.19
CA GLN A 260 -24.72 -17.41 11.39
C GLN A 260 -23.81 -17.97 12.51
N SER A 261 -22.62 -17.41 12.70
CA SER A 261 -21.68 -17.89 13.72
C SER A 261 -21.75 -17.13 15.04
N GLY A 262 -22.33 -15.92 15.05
CA GLY A 262 -22.29 -15.03 16.22
C GLY A 262 -20.88 -14.46 16.52
N THR A 263 -19.92 -14.63 15.61
CA THR A 263 -18.52 -14.20 15.78
C THR A 263 -18.00 -13.48 14.54
N ASP A 264 -16.91 -12.72 14.68
CA ASP A 264 -16.22 -12.15 13.52
C ASP A 264 -15.40 -13.20 12.77
N VAL A 265 -15.21 -13.01 11.46
CA VAL A 265 -14.39 -13.89 10.62
C VAL A 265 -12.96 -13.94 11.17
N PRO A 266 -12.39 -15.13 11.45
CA PRO A 266 -11.03 -15.24 11.96
C PRO A 266 -10.01 -14.79 10.91
N MET A 267 -9.14 -13.83 11.30
CA MET A 267 -8.12 -13.24 10.41
C MET A 267 -6.70 -13.76 10.69
N THR A 268 -6.54 -14.70 11.62
CA THR A 268 -5.25 -15.34 11.95
C THR A 268 -5.41 -16.86 12.12
N VAL A 269 -4.35 -17.62 11.86
CA VAL A 269 -4.35 -19.09 12.05
C VAL A 269 -4.77 -19.49 13.47
N PRO A 270 -4.26 -18.88 14.57
CA PRO A 270 -4.73 -19.21 15.91
C PRO A 270 -6.21 -18.91 16.14
N ALA A 271 -6.75 -17.84 15.55
CA ALA A 271 -8.18 -17.53 15.65
C ALA A 271 -9.04 -18.52 14.84
N ALA A 272 -8.55 -18.96 13.68
CA ALA A 272 -9.20 -19.97 12.85
C ALA A 272 -9.26 -21.33 13.56
N LEU A 273 -8.17 -21.76 14.20
CA LEU A 273 -8.15 -22.98 15.00
C LEU A 273 -9.15 -22.94 16.16
N ARG A 274 -9.16 -21.86 16.95
CA ARG A 274 -10.15 -21.66 18.02
C ARG A 274 -11.58 -21.69 17.49
N TRP A 275 -11.83 -21.01 16.37
CA TRP A 275 -13.15 -21.02 15.75
C TRP A 275 -13.59 -22.44 15.36
N LEU A 276 -12.70 -23.26 14.78
CA LEU A 276 -12.98 -24.65 14.39
C LEU A 276 -13.26 -25.57 15.59
N GLU A 277 -12.66 -25.27 16.75
CA GLU A 277 -12.90 -25.94 18.03
C GLU A 277 -14.28 -25.57 18.61
N ASP A 278 -14.62 -24.28 18.60
CA ASP A 278 -15.87 -23.74 19.13
C ASP A 278 -17.09 -24.06 18.24
N HIS A 279 -16.89 -24.28 16.95
CA HIS A 279 -17.93 -24.49 15.94
C HIS A 279 -17.81 -25.88 15.29
N PRO A 280 -18.37 -26.94 15.91
CA PRO A 280 -18.34 -28.30 15.35
C PRO A 280 -19.03 -28.36 13.97
N ASP A 281 -18.69 -29.38 13.17
CA ASP A 281 -19.30 -29.58 11.84
C ASP A 281 -20.83 -29.71 11.94
N ARG A 282 -21.54 -28.78 11.30
CA ARG A 282 -23.00 -28.77 11.18
C ARG A 282 -23.36 -28.37 9.75
N PRO A 283 -24.44 -28.92 9.16
CA PRO A 283 -24.82 -28.58 7.79
C PRO A 283 -24.89 -27.06 7.52
N ALA A 284 -25.40 -26.28 8.48
CA ALA A 284 -25.53 -24.83 8.38
C ALA A 284 -24.21 -24.03 8.36
N ASN A 285 -23.09 -24.60 8.84
CA ASN A 285 -21.80 -23.90 8.90
C ASN A 285 -20.73 -24.47 7.98
N ARG A 286 -21.07 -25.45 7.13
CA ARG A 286 -20.08 -26.15 6.30
C ARG A 286 -19.35 -25.28 5.29
N TRP A 287 -20.04 -24.30 4.72
CA TRP A 287 -19.41 -23.33 3.81
C TRP A 287 -18.33 -22.51 4.55
N MET A 288 -18.64 -21.99 5.74
CA MET A 288 -17.68 -21.28 6.60
C MET A 288 -16.53 -22.20 6.99
N ARG A 289 -16.86 -23.42 7.44
CA ARG A 289 -15.89 -24.40 7.92
C ARG A 289 -14.89 -24.77 6.83
N ALA A 290 -15.34 -24.95 5.58
CA ALA A 290 -14.46 -25.23 4.45
C ALA A 290 -13.43 -24.10 4.24
N ASP A 291 -13.87 -22.84 4.24
CA ASP A 291 -12.97 -21.68 4.09
C ASP A 291 -11.98 -21.55 5.26
N ILE A 292 -12.44 -21.76 6.50
CA ILE A 292 -11.58 -21.72 7.68
C ILE A 292 -10.57 -22.89 7.69
N LEU A 293 -10.96 -24.08 7.23
CA LEU A 293 -10.07 -25.23 7.08
C LEU A 293 -8.97 -24.97 6.03
N LEU A 294 -9.31 -24.32 4.91
CA LEU A 294 -8.32 -23.89 3.91
C LEU A 294 -7.31 -22.89 4.50
N MET A 295 -7.75 -22.00 5.38
CA MET A 295 -6.87 -21.02 6.04
C MET A 295 -5.83 -21.67 6.96
N VAL A 296 -6.11 -22.84 7.51
CA VAL A 296 -5.19 -23.63 8.36
C VAL A 296 -4.58 -24.82 7.63
N ASP A 297 -4.62 -24.81 6.29
CA ASP A 297 -4.02 -25.82 5.40
C ASP A 297 -4.56 -27.26 5.60
N ARG A 298 -5.80 -27.41 6.09
CA ARG A 298 -6.50 -28.70 6.25
C ARG A 298 -7.36 -29.01 5.03
N THR A 299 -6.72 -29.09 3.86
CA THR A 299 -7.38 -29.13 2.55
C THR A 299 -8.29 -30.34 2.33
N ASP A 300 -7.94 -31.53 2.82
CA ASP A 300 -8.80 -32.72 2.70
C ASP A 300 -10.09 -32.60 3.52
N GLU A 301 -10.00 -32.05 4.73
CA GLU A 301 -11.20 -31.79 5.54
C GLU A 301 -12.05 -30.67 4.96
N ALA A 302 -11.42 -29.66 4.35
CA ALA A 302 -12.13 -28.62 3.62
C ALA A 302 -12.93 -29.21 2.45
N LEU A 303 -12.39 -30.22 1.76
CA LEU A 303 -13.10 -30.93 0.70
C LEU A 303 -14.35 -31.64 1.25
N VAL A 304 -14.21 -32.39 2.34
CA VAL A 304 -15.35 -33.07 2.99
C VAL A 304 -16.41 -32.08 3.44
N ALA A 305 -16.01 -30.96 4.06
CA ALA A 305 -16.93 -29.91 4.48
C ALA A 305 -17.66 -29.30 3.27
N ALA A 306 -16.93 -28.99 2.19
CA ALA A 306 -17.47 -28.43 0.96
C ALA A 306 -18.45 -29.40 0.27
N GLU A 307 -18.12 -30.70 0.20
CA GLU A 307 -19.01 -31.73 -0.36
C GLU A 307 -20.32 -31.84 0.41
N GLY A 308 -20.27 -31.59 1.72
CA GLY A 308 -21.42 -31.65 2.63
C GLY A 308 -22.24 -30.36 2.72
N ILE A 309 -21.90 -29.28 1.99
CA ILE A 309 -22.74 -28.07 1.92
C ILE A 309 -24.12 -28.48 1.34
N PRO A 310 -25.24 -28.06 1.97
CA PRO A 310 -26.58 -28.34 1.46
C PRO A 310 -26.76 -27.88 0.00
N THR A 311 -27.74 -28.44 -0.69
CA THR A 311 -28.15 -28.00 -2.04
C THR A 311 -29.67 -27.95 -2.15
N SER A 312 -30.34 -27.58 -1.05
CA SER A 312 -31.79 -27.53 -0.96
C SER A 312 -32.38 -26.32 -1.68
N THR A 313 -31.58 -25.27 -1.87
CA THR A 313 -31.92 -24.11 -2.70
C THR A 313 -30.98 -23.98 -3.90
N PRO A 314 -31.39 -23.30 -4.98
CA PRO A 314 -30.51 -23.02 -6.12
C PRO A 314 -29.22 -22.29 -5.72
N PHE A 315 -29.30 -21.34 -4.78
CA PHE A 315 -28.12 -20.60 -4.32
C PHE A 315 -27.16 -21.47 -3.50
N GLU A 316 -27.68 -22.37 -2.66
CA GLU A 316 -26.87 -23.36 -1.94
C GLU A 316 -26.09 -24.29 -2.90
N ALA A 317 -26.68 -24.65 -4.05
CA ALA A 317 -25.98 -25.42 -5.08
C ALA A 317 -24.81 -24.63 -5.71
N VAL A 318 -25.00 -23.32 -5.97
CA VAL A 318 -23.94 -22.42 -6.44
C VAL A 318 -22.82 -22.29 -5.41
N GLU A 319 -23.18 -22.07 -4.14
CA GLU A 319 -22.22 -21.95 -3.03
C GLU A 319 -21.36 -23.21 -2.90
N ARG A 320 -22.00 -24.38 -2.89
CA ARG A 320 -21.30 -25.67 -2.85
C ARG A 320 -20.28 -25.78 -3.98
N LEU A 321 -20.67 -25.44 -5.21
CA LEU A 321 -19.77 -25.49 -6.37
C LEU A 321 -18.64 -24.46 -6.28
N ALA A 322 -18.92 -23.25 -5.79
CA ALA A 322 -17.90 -22.21 -5.61
C ALA A 322 -16.83 -22.62 -4.57
N THR A 323 -17.26 -23.18 -3.44
CA THR A 323 -16.37 -23.67 -2.38
C THR A 323 -15.60 -24.91 -2.82
N LEU A 324 -16.26 -25.90 -3.44
CA LEU A 324 -15.59 -27.07 -4.03
C LEU A 324 -14.54 -26.62 -5.06
N GLY A 325 -14.90 -25.67 -5.91
CA GLY A 325 -13.99 -25.11 -6.90
C GLY A 325 -12.75 -24.46 -6.29
N LEU A 326 -12.90 -23.77 -5.14
CA LEU A 326 -11.76 -23.24 -4.39
C LEU A 326 -10.85 -24.34 -3.84
N VAL A 327 -11.43 -25.33 -3.16
CA VAL A 327 -10.66 -26.44 -2.59
C VAL A 327 -9.90 -27.20 -3.68
N ARG A 328 -10.59 -27.56 -4.77
CA ARG A 328 -10.01 -28.22 -5.95
C ARG A 328 -8.90 -27.40 -6.59
N TRP A 329 -9.11 -26.09 -6.75
CA TRP A 329 -8.08 -25.20 -7.27
C TRP A 329 -6.84 -25.16 -6.37
N ILE A 330 -6.98 -25.11 -5.04
CA ILE A 330 -5.84 -25.17 -4.11
C ILE A 330 -5.09 -26.50 -4.25
N ARG A 331 -5.81 -27.60 -4.47
CA ARG A 331 -5.25 -28.95 -4.70
C ARG A 331 -4.54 -29.14 -6.04
N GLY A 332 -4.59 -28.19 -6.96
CA GLY A 332 -3.98 -28.34 -8.29
C GLY A 332 -4.94 -28.64 -9.43
N GLU A 333 -6.24 -28.72 -9.17
CA GLU A 333 -7.27 -29.10 -10.15
C GLU A 333 -7.88 -27.86 -10.85
N ASP A 334 -8.74 -28.04 -11.86
CA ASP A 334 -9.28 -26.92 -12.67
C ASP A 334 -10.20 -25.96 -11.89
N GLY A 335 -10.80 -26.44 -10.79
CA GLY A 335 -11.69 -25.64 -9.94
C GLY A 335 -13.13 -25.52 -10.46
N GLY A 336 -13.49 -26.16 -11.58
CA GLY A 336 -14.88 -26.38 -12.00
C GLY A 336 -15.70 -25.11 -12.24
N VAL A 337 -15.11 -24.12 -12.93
CA VAL A 337 -15.77 -22.83 -13.21
C VAL A 337 -16.97 -22.99 -14.13
N ASP A 338 -16.93 -23.95 -15.07
CA ASP A 338 -17.99 -24.16 -16.05
C ASP A 338 -19.26 -24.75 -15.38
N GLU A 339 -19.09 -25.64 -14.41
CA GLU A 339 -20.21 -26.14 -13.59
C GLU A 339 -20.82 -25.03 -12.73
N LEU A 340 -19.99 -24.16 -12.16
CA LEU A 340 -20.46 -22.99 -11.39
C LEU A 340 -21.26 -22.03 -12.28
N LEU A 341 -20.79 -21.78 -13.51
CA LEU A 341 -21.50 -20.96 -14.49
C LEU A 341 -22.86 -21.57 -14.86
N ALA A 342 -22.94 -22.89 -15.05
CA ALA A 342 -24.20 -23.58 -15.34
C ALA A 342 -25.20 -23.50 -14.18
N ALA A 343 -24.74 -23.71 -12.94
CA ALA A 343 -25.59 -23.62 -11.76
C ALA A 343 -26.12 -22.20 -11.51
N ARG A 344 -25.31 -21.19 -11.82
CA ARG A 344 -25.70 -19.78 -11.75
C ARG A 344 -26.94 -19.49 -12.60
N GLU A 345 -27.15 -20.16 -13.74
CA GLU A 345 -28.34 -20.00 -14.61
C GLU A 345 -29.67 -20.44 -13.99
N ALA A 346 -29.67 -21.14 -12.86
CA ALA A 346 -30.89 -21.49 -12.14
C ALA A 346 -31.39 -20.38 -11.19
N LEU A 347 -30.63 -19.29 -11.02
CA LEU A 347 -31.00 -18.18 -10.15
C LEU A 347 -31.88 -17.16 -10.87
N ASP A 348 -32.70 -16.44 -10.10
CA ASP A 348 -33.47 -15.30 -10.60
C ASP A 348 -32.52 -14.25 -11.20
N PRO A 349 -32.64 -13.92 -12.50
CA PRO A 349 -31.72 -13.00 -13.18
C PRO A 349 -31.64 -11.61 -12.53
N ASP A 350 -32.69 -11.17 -11.83
CA ASP A 350 -32.77 -9.86 -11.20
C ASP A 350 -32.46 -9.88 -9.68
N GLY A 351 -32.19 -11.08 -9.12
CA GLY A 351 -31.97 -11.28 -7.69
C GLY A 351 -30.54 -10.98 -7.22
N ASP A 352 -30.38 -10.60 -5.95
CA ASP A 352 -29.06 -10.36 -5.35
C ASP A 352 -28.21 -11.65 -5.32
N ASP A 353 -28.82 -12.83 -5.18
CA ASP A 353 -28.13 -14.11 -5.23
C ASP A 353 -27.48 -14.38 -6.60
N ARG A 354 -28.11 -13.93 -7.69
CA ARG A 354 -27.52 -13.97 -9.03
C ARG A 354 -26.29 -13.08 -9.10
N LEU A 355 -26.35 -11.85 -8.60
CA LEU A 355 -25.19 -10.95 -8.55
C LEU A 355 -24.04 -11.53 -7.71
N ARG A 356 -24.35 -12.19 -6.59
CA ARG A 356 -23.34 -12.90 -5.77
C ARG A 356 -22.69 -14.04 -6.55
N ALA A 357 -23.50 -14.87 -7.23
CA ALA A 357 -23.02 -15.95 -8.09
C ALA A 357 -22.13 -15.43 -9.23
N ASP A 358 -22.50 -14.31 -9.85
CA ASP A 358 -21.71 -13.69 -10.93
C ASP A 358 -20.31 -13.30 -10.44
N VAL A 359 -20.20 -12.74 -9.24
CA VAL A 359 -18.89 -12.39 -8.64
C VAL A 359 -18.11 -13.66 -8.26
N MET A 360 -18.77 -14.71 -7.77
CA MET A 360 -18.13 -16.01 -7.48
C MET A 360 -17.56 -16.67 -8.75
N VAL A 361 -18.31 -16.64 -9.87
CA VAL A 361 -17.86 -17.10 -11.19
C VAL A 361 -16.66 -16.29 -11.64
N ALA A 362 -16.75 -14.95 -11.60
CA ALA A 362 -15.63 -14.08 -11.96
C ALA A 362 -14.37 -14.37 -11.14
N ALA A 363 -14.50 -14.57 -9.82
CA ALA A 363 -13.39 -14.95 -8.95
C ALA A 363 -12.83 -16.35 -9.27
N GLY A 364 -13.68 -17.30 -9.68
CA GLY A 364 -13.28 -18.60 -10.24
C GLY A 364 -12.45 -18.44 -11.50
N GLU A 365 -12.89 -17.60 -12.45
CA GLU A 365 -12.14 -17.33 -13.67
C GLU A 365 -10.77 -16.66 -13.41
N VAL A 366 -10.69 -15.71 -12.47
CA VAL A 366 -9.41 -15.10 -12.07
C VAL A 366 -8.43 -16.19 -11.60
N ARG A 367 -8.90 -17.11 -10.74
CA ARG A 367 -8.11 -18.24 -10.23
C ARG A 367 -7.64 -19.17 -11.35
N ARG A 368 -8.52 -19.50 -12.31
CA ARG A 368 -8.19 -20.32 -13.49
C ARG A 368 -7.09 -19.65 -14.34
N ARG A 369 -7.29 -18.39 -14.73
CA ARG A 369 -6.33 -17.59 -15.52
C ARG A 369 -4.97 -17.47 -14.83
N MET A 370 -4.97 -17.33 -13.50
CA MET A 370 -3.75 -17.29 -12.70
C MET A 370 -3.00 -18.62 -12.67
N ALA A 371 -3.72 -19.75 -12.60
CA ALA A 371 -3.11 -21.08 -12.62
C ALA A 371 -2.51 -21.44 -13.97
N ASP A 372 -3.14 -21.00 -15.07
CA ASP A 372 -2.68 -21.24 -16.44
C ASP A 372 -1.30 -20.65 -16.72
N GLY A 373 -0.90 -19.60 -15.99
CA GLY A 373 0.41 -18.95 -16.11
C GLY A 373 0.67 -18.24 -17.44
N ARG A 374 -0.29 -18.27 -18.37
CA ARG A 374 -0.25 -17.59 -19.68
C ARG A 374 -0.79 -16.16 -19.61
N THR A 375 -1.56 -15.84 -18.58
CA THR A 375 -2.22 -14.54 -18.42
C THR A 375 -1.30 -13.58 -17.66
N THR A 376 -1.18 -12.33 -18.13
CA THR A 376 -0.50 -11.31 -17.34
C THR A 376 -1.34 -11.01 -16.08
N PRO A 377 -0.74 -10.71 -14.92
CA PRO A 377 -1.50 -10.54 -13.68
C PRO A 377 -2.64 -9.50 -13.76
N GLY A 378 -2.43 -8.41 -14.51
CA GLY A 378 -3.47 -7.40 -14.73
C GLY A 378 -4.65 -7.92 -15.57
N ASP A 379 -4.39 -8.83 -16.51
CA ASP A 379 -5.42 -9.43 -17.36
C ASP A 379 -6.20 -10.55 -16.67
N ALA A 380 -5.61 -11.16 -15.66
CA ALA A 380 -6.28 -12.17 -14.84
C ALA A 380 -7.49 -11.58 -14.11
N ASN A 381 -7.48 -10.28 -13.79
CA ASN A 381 -8.55 -9.60 -13.06
C ASN A 381 -9.73 -9.14 -13.94
N GLN A 382 -9.62 -9.26 -15.27
CA GLN A 382 -10.67 -8.79 -16.18
C GLN A 382 -12.08 -9.30 -15.83
N PRO A 383 -12.29 -10.58 -15.44
CA PRO A 383 -13.61 -11.06 -15.05
C PRO A 383 -14.27 -10.24 -13.94
N LEU A 384 -13.49 -9.82 -12.93
CA LEU A 384 -13.98 -8.99 -11.83
C LEU A 384 -14.29 -7.55 -12.27
N VAL A 385 -13.59 -7.05 -13.29
CA VAL A 385 -13.86 -5.74 -13.89
C VAL A 385 -15.15 -5.80 -14.71
N ASP A 386 -15.36 -6.88 -15.46
CA ASP A 386 -16.54 -7.08 -16.28
C ASP A 386 -17.79 -7.21 -15.41
N VAL A 387 -17.74 -8.05 -14.37
CA VAL A 387 -18.88 -8.22 -13.45
C VAL A 387 -19.18 -6.95 -12.66
N ARG A 388 -18.19 -6.08 -12.41
CA ARG A 388 -18.41 -4.82 -11.69
C ARG A 388 -19.48 -3.94 -12.34
N ALA A 389 -19.62 -3.98 -13.66
CA ALA A 389 -20.65 -3.24 -14.38
C ALA A 389 -22.07 -3.71 -14.03
N SER A 390 -22.26 -5.03 -13.88
CA SER A 390 -23.56 -5.62 -13.49
C SER A 390 -24.01 -5.22 -12.08
N LEU A 391 -23.06 -4.98 -11.17
CA LEU A 391 -23.35 -4.55 -9.80
C LEU A 391 -23.88 -3.11 -9.72
N GLY A 392 -23.63 -2.28 -10.74
CA GLY A 392 -24.08 -0.89 -10.79
C GLY A 392 -23.65 -0.09 -9.56
N ALA A 393 -24.58 0.69 -8.99
CA ALA A 393 -24.32 1.53 -7.82
C ALA A 393 -24.05 0.75 -6.52
N ARG A 394 -24.41 -0.55 -6.45
CA ARG A 394 -24.24 -1.36 -5.23
C ARG A 394 -22.77 -1.53 -4.83
N ALA A 395 -21.88 -1.57 -5.82
CA ALA A 395 -20.44 -1.70 -5.60
C ALA A 395 -19.70 -0.34 -5.53
N ASP A 396 -20.40 0.79 -5.69
CA ASP A 396 -19.77 2.12 -5.63
C ASP A 396 -19.18 2.39 -4.25
N GLY A 397 -17.90 2.78 -4.24
CA GLY A 397 -17.17 3.14 -3.02
C GLY A 397 -16.83 1.97 -2.11
N GLN A 398 -17.06 0.72 -2.54
CA GLN A 398 -16.79 -0.46 -1.72
C GLN A 398 -15.32 -0.60 -1.31
N VAL A 399 -14.39 -0.32 -2.25
CA VAL A 399 -12.95 -0.24 -1.96
C VAL A 399 -12.67 0.71 -0.79
N GLY A 400 -13.30 1.89 -0.80
CA GLY A 400 -13.11 2.89 0.25
C GLY A 400 -13.63 2.39 1.60
N ARG A 401 -14.84 1.81 1.64
CA ARG A 401 -15.42 1.25 2.87
C ARG A 401 -14.56 0.11 3.44
N ALA A 402 -14.14 -0.82 2.61
CA ALA A 402 -13.34 -1.98 3.01
C ALA A 402 -11.94 -1.57 3.47
N LEU A 403 -11.24 -0.73 2.71
CA LEU A 403 -9.85 -0.37 3.01
C LEU A 403 -9.74 0.64 4.16
N ARG A 404 -10.65 1.60 4.31
CA ARG A 404 -10.56 2.60 5.41
C ARG A 404 -10.56 1.96 6.79
N LYS A 405 -11.46 0.98 7.00
CA LYS A 405 -11.55 0.24 8.27
C LYS A 405 -10.24 -0.46 8.64
N ARG A 406 -9.46 -0.89 7.64
CA ARG A 406 -8.19 -1.61 7.85
C ARG A 406 -6.97 -0.70 7.87
N LEU A 407 -6.89 0.26 6.95
CA LEU A 407 -5.70 1.10 6.75
C LEU A 407 -5.60 2.24 7.77
N ILE A 408 -6.71 2.87 8.15
CA ILE A 408 -6.67 4.00 9.09
C ILE A 408 -6.07 3.58 10.44
N PRO A 409 -6.51 2.49 11.11
CA PRO A 409 -5.90 2.08 12.37
C PRO A 409 -4.42 1.73 12.23
N GLY A 410 -4.05 1.03 11.14
CA GLY A 410 -2.66 0.65 10.87
C GLY A 410 -1.76 1.86 10.65
N PHE A 411 -2.17 2.81 9.80
CA PHE A 411 -1.42 4.04 9.57
C PHE A 411 -1.43 4.97 10.79
N THR A 412 -2.51 5.00 11.57
CA THR A 412 -2.56 5.80 12.81
C THR A 412 -1.58 5.25 13.81
N ALA A 413 -1.58 3.92 14.06
CA ALA A 413 -0.63 3.29 14.97
C ALA A 413 0.82 3.51 14.52
N LEU A 414 1.10 3.34 13.22
CA LEU A 414 2.43 3.58 12.66
C LEU A 414 2.87 5.04 12.84
N ALA A 415 2.03 6.00 12.45
CA ALA A 415 2.32 7.42 12.56
C ALA A 415 2.44 7.89 14.02
N PHE A 416 1.62 7.31 14.92
CA PHE A 416 1.67 7.60 16.34
C PHE A 416 2.92 7.06 17.00
N VAL A 417 3.31 5.81 16.73
CA VAL A 417 4.58 5.24 17.19
C VAL A 417 5.74 6.08 16.69
N PHE A 418 5.71 6.48 15.42
CA PHE A 418 6.74 7.34 14.85
C PHE A 418 6.80 8.69 15.55
N GLY A 419 5.66 9.37 15.72
CA GLY A 419 5.59 10.66 16.42
C GLY A 419 5.97 10.57 17.90
N LEU A 420 5.66 9.47 18.59
CA LEU A 420 6.13 9.22 19.96
C LEU A 420 7.64 9.03 20.01
N LEU A 421 8.22 8.28 19.08
CA LEU A 421 9.67 8.15 18.99
C LEU A 421 10.32 9.51 18.76
N LEU A 422 9.76 10.34 17.87
CA LEU A 422 10.20 11.72 17.68
C LEU A 422 10.09 12.55 18.96
N LEU A 423 9.01 12.41 19.72
CA LEU A 423 8.79 13.16 20.96
C LEU A 423 9.72 12.72 22.10
N LEU A 424 9.99 11.41 22.21
CA LEU A 424 10.91 10.85 23.20
C LEU A 424 12.37 11.18 22.90
N ILE A 425 12.72 11.26 21.61
CA ILE A 425 14.05 11.66 21.18
C ILE A 425 14.17 13.18 21.26
N GLY A 426 13.13 13.94 20.89
CA GLY A 426 13.05 15.41 20.87
C GLY A 426 13.28 16.07 22.23
N PRO A 427 13.65 17.37 22.26
CA PRO A 427 13.98 18.07 23.49
C PRO A 427 12.73 18.09 24.36
N THR A 428 12.80 17.47 25.54
CA THR A 428 11.80 17.75 26.57
C THR A 428 11.93 19.24 26.89
N PRO A 429 10.87 20.05 26.71
CA PRO A 429 10.87 21.41 27.19
C PRO A 429 10.88 21.34 28.72
N PHE A 430 12.08 21.35 29.30
CA PHE A 430 12.31 21.67 30.70
C PHE A 430 13.08 22.98 30.75
#